data_AF-A0A956ELQ1-F1
#
_entry.id   AF-A0A956ELQ1-F1
#
_cell.length_a   1.000
_cell.length_b   1.000
_cell.length_c   1.000
_cell.angle_alpha   90.00
_cell.angle_beta   90.00
_cell.angle_gamma   90.00
#
_symmetry.space_group_name_H-M   'P 1'
#
loop_
_entity.id
_entity.type
_entity.pdbx_description
1 polymer ?
#
loop_
_entity_poly.entity_id
_entity_poly.type
_entity_poly.pdbx_seq_one_letter_code
_entity_poly.pdbx_strand_id
1 'polypeptide(L)'
;SPAAGLRDKVAVPIKARLAERERRAEVLRRREKIRIGIPRVLNQYSQNPFFSAYFEALGIPARNLVYSDFTSEELYKEGAKRGAIDPCFPSKVCIAHMHNLLEHKHKKRPLDFIVFPQVDSMETWITGTVGARACPTVVGSADTTKAAFIKESDVFADKGTQLIVPFVQMAERKLCKRQMFSYFREVLGLSEEENARAVEVAFRHQDQFYVDLRQRGRAVIDQLVAEKRIGIVLLARPYHNDPGMNHEIPDELQKLGYPILPIHALPIDDEFVRPLFQADIDAGYIQDPFDISDVWKNSYSENTNQKVWAAKLTARHPNLVALELSSFKCGHDAPIYTVIEEIVENSGTPYFSFKDVDENKPTGSIKIRVETIGYFLKRYQQDLQRNLEKESRVRERVAEYQAELMRRIEAAQRRYGDEVASRPDVLFEAAGLRPRGSGGDTLQPS
;
A
#
# COMPACT_ATOMS: atom_id res chain seq x y z
N SER A 1 43.90 -57.26 -11.34
CA SER A 1 43.28 -56.42 -12.39
C SER A 1 42.78 -55.13 -11.77
N PRO A 2 43.38 -53.95 -12.05
CA PRO A 2 43.05 -52.68 -11.40
C PRO A 2 41.67 -52.12 -11.80
N ALA A 3 41.02 -52.71 -12.82
CA ALA A 3 39.76 -52.25 -13.38
C ALA A 3 38.53 -52.49 -12.47
N ALA A 4 38.63 -53.41 -11.49
CA ALA A 4 37.53 -53.66 -10.55
C ALA A 4 37.34 -52.52 -9.53
N GLY A 5 38.44 -51.92 -9.05
CA GLY A 5 38.40 -50.87 -8.02
C GLY A 5 37.98 -49.48 -8.50
N LEU A 6 38.03 -49.20 -9.81
CA LEU A 6 37.54 -47.93 -10.38
C LEU A 6 36.03 -47.92 -10.64
N ARG A 7 35.43 -49.07 -11.00
CA ARG A 7 33.98 -49.18 -11.23
C ARG A 7 33.19 -48.98 -9.93
N ASP A 8 33.68 -49.50 -8.82
CA ASP A 8 33.04 -49.33 -7.51
C ASP A 8 33.13 -47.89 -6.97
N LYS A 9 34.25 -47.18 -7.24
CA LYS A 9 34.43 -45.78 -6.82
C LYS A 9 33.58 -44.76 -7.59
N VAL A 10 33.15 -45.09 -8.81
CA VAL A 10 32.26 -44.23 -9.62
C VAL A 10 30.79 -44.63 -9.46
N ALA A 11 30.49 -45.90 -9.19
CA ALA A 11 29.14 -46.39 -8.94
C ALA A 11 28.55 -45.92 -7.60
N VAL A 12 29.35 -45.78 -6.55
CA VAL A 12 28.92 -45.27 -5.24
C VAL A 12 28.40 -43.81 -5.31
N PRO A 13 29.08 -42.87 -5.98
CA PRO A 13 28.57 -41.51 -6.23
C PRO A 13 27.28 -41.47 -7.05
N ILE A 14 27.11 -42.36 -8.03
CA ILE A 14 25.92 -42.40 -8.88
C ILE A 14 24.71 -42.95 -8.11
N LYS A 15 24.88 -44.05 -7.37
CA LYS A 15 23.82 -44.61 -6.51
C LYS A 15 23.38 -43.63 -5.42
N ALA A 16 24.33 -42.94 -4.77
CA ALA A 16 24.02 -41.90 -3.79
C ALA A 16 23.23 -40.73 -4.40
N ARG A 17 23.61 -40.28 -5.61
CA ARG A 17 22.88 -39.23 -6.35
C ARG A 17 21.48 -39.66 -6.79
N LEU A 18 21.31 -40.92 -7.19
CA LEU A 18 20.00 -41.48 -7.55
C LEU A 18 19.09 -41.59 -6.32
N ALA A 19 19.59 -42.10 -5.20
CA ALA A 19 18.84 -42.18 -3.95
C ALA A 19 18.42 -40.80 -3.43
N GLU A 20 19.30 -39.80 -3.51
CA GLU A 20 18.97 -38.41 -3.16
C GLU A 20 17.90 -37.82 -4.10
N ARG A 21 17.96 -38.13 -5.40
CA ARG A 21 16.94 -37.73 -6.37
C ARG A 21 15.58 -38.37 -6.07
N GLU A 22 15.55 -39.67 -5.77
CA GLU A 22 14.31 -40.38 -5.41
C GLU A 22 13.71 -39.84 -4.11
N ARG A 23 14.54 -39.59 -3.10
CA ARG A 23 14.11 -38.97 -1.84
C ARG A 23 13.50 -37.58 -2.07
N ARG A 24 14.14 -36.75 -2.91
CA ARG A 24 13.59 -35.43 -3.28
C ARG A 24 12.28 -35.53 -4.05
N ALA A 25 12.19 -36.48 -4.99
CA ALA A 25 10.96 -36.71 -5.75
C ALA A 25 9.80 -37.14 -4.82
N GLU A 26 10.09 -37.97 -3.81
CA GLU A 26 9.09 -38.37 -2.82
C GLU A 26 8.63 -37.20 -1.95
N VAL A 27 9.56 -36.35 -1.49
CA VAL A 27 9.23 -35.14 -0.74
C VAL A 27 8.33 -34.21 -1.56
N LEU A 28 8.61 -34.00 -2.84
CA LEU A 28 7.78 -33.19 -3.73
C LEU A 28 6.38 -33.80 -3.92
N ARG A 29 6.28 -35.12 -4.18
CA ARG A 29 4.99 -35.83 -4.26
C ARG A 29 4.17 -35.72 -2.98
N ARG A 30 4.83 -35.69 -1.81
CA ARG A 30 4.18 -35.44 -0.52
C ARG A 30 3.63 -34.02 -0.47
N ARG A 31 4.44 -33.01 -0.81
CA ARG A 31 4.06 -31.58 -0.79
C ARG A 31 2.90 -31.25 -1.73
N GLU A 32 2.79 -31.94 -2.87
CA GLU A 32 1.67 -31.79 -3.80
C GLU A 32 0.30 -32.10 -3.17
N LYS A 33 0.27 -32.91 -2.11
CA LYS A 33 -0.95 -33.30 -1.39
C LYS A 33 -1.22 -32.46 -0.15
N ILE A 34 -0.20 -31.74 0.37
CA ILE A 34 -0.31 -30.89 1.55
C ILE A 34 -1.29 -29.75 1.29
N ARG A 35 -2.17 -29.47 2.25
CA ARG A 35 -3.11 -28.35 2.29
C ARG A 35 -2.83 -27.44 3.47
N ILE A 36 -2.69 -26.15 3.18
CA ILE A 36 -2.33 -25.13 4.14
C ILE A 36 -3.49 -24.15 4.29
N GLY A 37 -4.00 -23.99 5.51
CA GLY A 37 -4.91 -22.91 5.88
C GLY A 37 -4.16 -21.60 6.15
N ILE A 38 -4.61 -20.47 5.62
CA ILE A 38 -4.06 -19.14 5.92
C ILE A 38 -5.22 -18.19 6.24
N PRO A 39 -5.26 -17.57 7.44
CA PRO A 39 -6.32 -16.62 7.76
C PRO A 39 -6.16 -15.32 6.96
N ARG A 40 -7.25 -14.82 6.35
CA ARG A 40 -7.27 -13.55 5.61
C ARG A 40 -7.38 -12.37 6.57
N VAL A 41 -6.28 -12.03 7.22
CA VAL A 41 -6.30 -11.05 8.31
C VAL A 41 -5.06 -10.18 8.32
N LEU A 42 -5.18 -8.98 8.90
CA LEU A 42 -4.05 -8.11 9.23
C LEU A 42 -3.11 -7.84 8.04
N ASN A 43 -1.80 -7.95 8.25
CA ASN A 43 -0.78 -7.74 7.22
C ASN A 43 -0.75 -8.84 6.15
N GLN A 44 -1.53 -9.94 6.28
CA GLN A 44 -1.61 -10.92 5.20
C GLN A 44 -2.18 -10.30 3.92
N TYR A 45 -3.03 -9.27 4.01
CA TYR A 45 -3.53 -8.56 2.84
C TYR A 45 -2.44 -7.85 2.02
N SER A 46 -1.27 -7.55 2.59
CA SER A 46 -0.14 -6.97 1.86
C SER A 46 1.02 -7.96 1.66
N GLN A 47 1.20 -8.91 2.58
CA GLN A 47 2.36 -9.81 2.59
C GLN A 47 2.07 -11.23 2.07
N ASN A 48 0.81 -11.57 1.78
CA ASN A 48 0.49 -12.89 1.25
C ASN A 48 1.12 -13.21 -0.12
N PRO A 49 1.41 -12.26 -1.04
CA PRO A 49 2.17 -12.58 -2.26
C PRO A 49 3.49 -13.30 -1.98
N PHE A 50 4.20 -12.91 -0.91
CA PHE A 50 5.38 -13.64 -0.43
C PHE A 50 5.03 -15.06 0.03
N PHE A 51 4.08 -15.22 0.96
CA PHE A 51 3.77 -16.54 1.53
C PHE A 51 3.21 -17.52 0.50
N SER A 52 2.33 -17.08 -0.39
CA SER A 52 1.79 -17.93 -1.45
C SER A 52 2.89 -18.39 -2.40
N ALA A 53 3.72 -17.45 -2.89
CA ALA A 53 4.82 -17.77 -3.78
C ALA A 53 5.87 -18.68 -3.11
N TYR A 54 6.13 -18.50 -1.81
CA TYR A 54 7.02 -19.37 -1.04
C TYR A 54 6.52 -20.83 -1.04
N PHE A 55 5.24 -21.06 -0.70
CA PHE A 55 4.70 -22.42 -0.66
C PHE A 55 4.58 -23.04 -2.06
N GLU A 56 4.20 -22.25 -3.06
CA GLU A 56 4.15 -22.70 -4.46
C GLU A 56 5.53 -23.08 -4.99
N ALA A 57 6.57 -22.28 -4.70
CA ALA A 57 7.95 -22.58 -5.07
C ALA A 57 8.48 -23.87 -4.41
N LEU A 58 7.90 -24.28 -3.28
CA LEU A 58 8.21 -25.54 -2.60
C LEU A 58 7.44 -26.75 -3.14
N GLY A 59 6.58 -26.56 -4.14
CA GLY A 59 5.79 -27.62 -4.78
C GLY A 59 4.41 -27.83 -4.16
N ILE A 60 3.91 -26.90 -3.35
CA ILE A 60 2.53 -26.92 -2.83
C ILE A 60 1.63 -26.18 -3.82
N PRO A 61 0.67 -26.84 -4.50
CA PRO A 61 -0.15 -26.19 -5.51
C PRO A 61 -0.99 -25.05 -4.93
N ALA A 62 -1.17 -23.95 -5.66
CA ALA A 62 -2.01 -22.81 -5.24
C ALA A 62 -3.41 -23.23 -4.75
N ARG A 63 -4.04 -24.22 -5.41
CA ARG A 63 -5.36 -24.78 -5.00
C ARG A 63 -5.38 -25.39 -3.60
N ASN A 64 -4.22 -25.73 -3.05
CA ASN A 64 -4.07 -26.28 -1.71
C ASN A 64 -3.73 -25.19 -0.67
N LEU A 65 -3.53 -23.94 -1.09
CA LEU A 65 -3.50 -22.78 -0.20
C LEU A 65 -4.93 -22.32 0.03
N VAL A 66 -5.46 -22.64 1.21
CA VAL A 66 -6.86 -22.44 1.58
C VAL A 66 -6.95 -21.24 2.49
N TYR A 67 -7.65 -20.22 2.02
CA TYR A 67 -7.87 -19.03 2.82
C TYR A 67 -9.19 -19.11 3.58
N SER A 68 -9.26 -18.47 4.75
CA SER A 68 -10.56 -18.18 5.37
C SER A 68 -11.42 -17.33 4.44
N ASP A 69 -12.73 -17.33 4.66
CA ASP A 69 -13.61 -16.39 3.96
C ASP A 69 -13.29 -14.92 4.29
N PHE A 70 -13.86 -14.00 3.51
CA PHE A 70 -13.87 -12.58 3.87
C PHE A 70 -14.67 -12.38 5.15
N THR A 71 -14.38 -11.30 5.88
CA THR A 71 -15.13 -11.00 7.08
C THR A 71 -16.59 -10.70 6.74
N SER A 72 -17.50 -11.31 7.49
CA SER A 72 -18.93 -11.01 7.47
C SER A 72 -19.48 -11.01 8.90
N GLU A 73 -20.69 -10.47 9.08
CA GLU A 73 -21.36 -10.54 10.37
C GLU A 73 -21.54 -11.99 10.85
N GLU A 74 -21.87 -12.90 9.94
CA GLU A 74 -22.02 -14.33 10.25
C GLU A 74 -20.70 -14.94 10.69
N LEU A 75 -19.61 -14.70 9.95
CA LEU A 75 -18.27 -15.18 10.31
C LEU A 75 -17.89 -14.69 11.71
N TYR A 76 -18.11 -13.40 11.99
CA TYR A 76 -17.81 -12.81 13.29
C TYR A 76 -18.67 -13.43 14.40
N LYS A 77 -20.00 -13.48 14.23
CA LYS A 77 -20.95 -14.03 15.22
C LYS A 77 -20.66 -15.50 15.56
N GLU A 78 -20.25 -16.29 14.58
CA GLU A 78 -19.90 -17.69 14.80
C GLU A 78 -18.61 -17.86 15.60
N GLY A 79 -17.59 -17.07 15.27
CA GLY A 79 -16.22 -17.26 15.75
C GLY A 79 -15.79 -16.39 16.94
N ALA A 80 -16.46 -15.27 17.21
CA ALA A 80 -16.14 -14.33 18.28
C ALA A 80 -16.49 -14.83 19.70
N LYS A 81 -16.85 -16.11 19.85
CA LYS A 81 -17.21 -16.75 21.13
C LYS A 81 -16.00 -17.15 21.97
N ARG A 82 -14.80 -17.02 21.42
CA ARG A 82 -13.53 -17.33 22.08
C ARG A 82 -12.76 -16.04 22.32
N GLY A 83 -12.00 -15.99 23.42
CA GLY A 83 -11.15 -14.85 23.75
C GLY A 83 -11.45 -14.27 25.13
N ALA A 84 -10.42 -13.73 25.79
CA ALA A 84 -10.51 -13.12 27.12
C ALA A 84 -10.01 -11.65 27.15
N ILE A 85 -9.60 -11.12 25.99
CA ILE A 85 -9.11 -9.75 25.82
C ILE A 85 -9.91 -9.05 24.73
N ASP A 86 -10.07 -7.74 24.83
CA ASP A 86 -10.80 -6.91 23.85
C ASP A 86 -9.84 -5.93 23.13
N PRO A 87 -9.07 -6.42 22.12
CA PRO A 87 -8.14 -5.61 21.34
C PRO A 87 -8.88 -4.80 20.25
N CYS A 88 -8.12 -4.21 19.31
CA CYS A 88 -8.71 -3.55 18.15
C CYS A 88 -9.54 -4.53 17.29
N PHE A 89 -10.52 -3.98 16.56
CA PHE A 89 -11.44 -4.76 15.71
C PHE A 89 -10.72 -5.77 14.76
N PRO A 90 -9.66 -5.40 14.04
CA PRO A 90 -8.94 -6.35 13.17
C PRO A 90 -8.29 -7.51 13.93
N SER A 91 -7.84 -7.28 15.17
CA SER A 91 -7.21 -8.29 16.01
C SER A 91 -8.23 -9.29 16.55
N LYS A 92 -9.39 -8.82 17.05
CA LYS A 92 -10.45 -9.73 17.54
C LYS A 92 -11.02 -10.62 16.43
N VAL A 93 -11.09 -10.11 15.20
CA VAL A 93 -11.60 -10.82 14.02
C VAL A 93 -10.71 -12.04 13.66
N CYS A 94 -9.43 -12.05 14.04
CA CYS A 94 -8.53 -13.19 13.81
C CYS A 94 -9.04 -14.50 14.40
N ILE A 95 -9.69 -14.44 15.57
CA ILE A 95 -10.31 -15.61 16.22
C ILE A 95 -11.43 -16.18 15.33
N ALA A 96 -12.22 -15.29 14.72
CA ALA A 96 -13.30 -15.69 13.84
C ALA A 96 -12.81 -16.30 12.52
N HIS A 97 -11.74 -15.77 11.93
CA HIS A 97 -11.11 -16.41 10.77
C HIS A 97 -10.49 -17.77 11.10
N MET A 98 -9.89 -17.92 12.29
CA MET A 98 -9.38 -19.21 12.74
C MET A 98 -10.51 -20.23 12.93
N HIS A 99 -11.63 -19.81 13.54
CA HIS A 99 -12.85 -20.61 13.62
C HIS A 99 -13.34 -21.00 12.22
N ASN A 100 -13.36 -20.07 11.26
CA ASN A 100 -13.75 -20.37 9.87
C ASN A 100 -12.86 -21.43 9.22
N LEU A 101 -11.54 -21.34 9.38
CA LEU A 101 -10.61 -22.35 8.88
C LEU A 101 -10.88 -23.73 9.48
N LEU A 102 -11.10 -23.82 10.79
CA LEU A 102 -11.27 -25.09 11.51
C LEU A 102 -12.66 -25.70 11.32
N GLU A 103 -13.71 -24.90 11.41
CA GLU A 103 -15.09 -25.40 11.44
C GLU A 103 -15.74 -25.44 10.05
N HIS A 104 -15.25 -24.67 9.08
CA HIS A 104 -15.79 -24.67 7.72
C HIS A 104 -14.82 -25.27 6.70
N LYS A 105 -13.57 -24.79 6.66
CA LYS A 105 -12.62 -25.24 5.61
C LYS A 105 -12.08 -26.64 5.90
N HIS A 106 -11.59 -26.88 7.11
CA HIS A 106 -10.99 -28.14 7.54
C HIS A 106 -12.04 -29.28 7.60
N LYS A 107 -13.26 -29.01 8.09
CA LYS A 107 -14.33 -30.03 8.08
C LYS A 107 -14.72 -30.49 6.68
N LYS A 108 -14.77 -29.59 5.70
CA LYS A 108 -15.11 -29.94 4.30
C LYS A 108 -14.01 -30.77 3.65
N ARG A 109 -12.76 -30.40 3.87
CA ARG A 109 -11.59 -31.17 3.44
C ARG A 109 -10.47 -30.89 4.45
N PRO A 110 -9.80 -31.91 4.99
CA PRO A 110 -8.78 -31.71 6.04
C PRO A 110 -7.63 -30.81 5.58
N LEU A 111 -7.22 -29.90 6.46
CA LEU A 111 -5.99 -29.12 6.35
C LEU A 111 -4.90 -29.85 7.13
N ASP A 112 -3.70 -29.95 6.57
CA ASP A 112 -2.54 -30.52 7.27
C ASP A 112 -1.96 -29.50 8.26
N PHE A 113 -1.87 -28.25 7.80
CA PHE A 113 -1.32 -27.14 8.59
C PHE A 113 -2.20 -25.91 8.46
N ILE A 114 -2.24 -25.10 9.50
CA ILE A 114 -2.66 -23.70 9.42
C ILE A 114 -1.42 -22.86 9.66
N VAL A 115 -1.14 -21.92 8.77
CA VAL A 115 -0.01 -21.00 8.88
C VAL A 115 -0.56 -19.61 9.15
N PHE A 116 -0.21 -19.05 10.31
CA PHE A 116 -0.58 -17.68 10.69
C PHE A 116 0.69 -16.86 10.96
N PRO A 117 1.27 -16.22 9.93
CA PRO A 117 2.54 -15.50 10.07
C PRO A 117 2.44 -14.23 10.90
N GLN A 118 3.41 -14.05 11.78
CA GLN A 118 3.67 -12.82 12.52
C GLN A 118 4.70 -11.99 11.75
N VAL A 119 4.22 -11.06 10.93
CA VAL A 119 5.08 -10.12 10.20
C VAL A 119 5.39 -8.93 11.10
N ASP A 120 6.65 -8.84 11.51
CA ASP A 120 7.12 -7.93 12.55
C ASP A 120 7.85 -6.70 11.99
N SER A 121 8.52 -6.83 10.85
CA SER A 121 8.99 -5.71 10.04
C SER A 121 8.67 -5.93 8.57
N MET A 122 8.48 -4.83 7.85
CA MET A 122 8.20 -4.81 6.41
C MET A 122 9.23 -3.92 5.71
N GLU A 123 9.46 -4.17 4.43
CA GLU A 123 10.28 -3.26 3.61
C GLU A 123 9.57 -1.91 3.46
N THR A 124 10.37 -0.84 3.42
CA THR A 124 9.87 0.53 3.30
C THR A 124 10.57 1.26 2.18
N TRP A 125 9.82 2.13 1.50
CA TRP A 125 10.36 3.13 0.56
C TRP A 125 10.43 4.53 1.18
N ILE A 126 10.04 4.66 2.45
CA ILE A 126 9.95 5.93 3.17
C ILE A 126 11.30 6.21 3.81
N THR A 127 11.79 7.44 3.65
CA THR A 127 13.09 7.88 4.16
C THR A 127 12.93 8.61 5.49
N GLY A 128 14.02 8.77 6.23
CA GLY A 128 14.01 9.51 7.51
C GLY A 128 13.19 8.85 8.63
N THR A 129 12.73 7.60 8.48
CA THR A 129 11.93 6.92 9.50
C THR A 129 12.79 6.36 10.63
N VAL A 130 12.26 6.36 11.86
CA VAL A 130 12.92 5.70 13.00
C VAL A 130 12.84 4.17 12.89
N GLY A 131 11.81 3.63 12.23
CA GLY A 131 11.72 2.21 11.91
C GLY A 131 10.51 1.82 11.05
N ALA A 132 10.55 0.59 10.55
CA ALA A 132 9.53 0.01 9.66
C ALA A 132 8.84 -1.21 10.30
N ARG A 133 8.36 -1.05 11.55
CA ARG A 133 7.80 -2.15 12.35
C ARG A 133 6.29 -2.29 12.15
N ALA A 134 5.78 -3.50 12.27
CA ALA A 134 4.35 -3.73 12.36
C ALA A 134 3.79 -3.28 13.73
N CYS A 135 2.48 -3.11 13.80
CA CYS A 135 1.82 -2.89 15.09
C CYS A 135 2.02 -4.12 16.01
N PRO A 136 2.46 -3.95 17.27
CA PRO A 136 2.66 -5.06 18.20
C PRO A 136 1.39 -5.85 18.47
N THR A 137 0.21 -5.21 18.47
CA THR A 137 -1.08 -5.91 18.57
C THR A 137 -1.32 -6.79 17.34
N VAL A 138 -0.96 -6.32 16.14
CA VAL A 138 -1.06 -7.09 14.89
C VAL A 138 -0.14 -8.32 14.97
N VAL A 139 1.11 -8.14 15.38
CA VAL A 139 2.09 -9.23 15.54
C VAL A 139 1.61 -10.25 16.58
N GLY A 140 1.19 -9.78 17.76
CA GLY A 140 0.71 -10.64 18.84
C GLY A 140 -0.63 -11.33 18.57
N SER A 141 -1.39 -10.91 17.56
CA SER A 141 -2.72 -11.47 17.27
C SER A 141 -2.69 -12.95 16.93
N ALA A 142 -1.59 -13.46 16.36
CA ALA A 142 -1.45 -14.89 16.09
C ALA A 142 -1.33 -15.71 17.39
N ASP A 143 -0.60 -15.20 18.38
CA ASP A 143 -0.45 -15.85 19.69
C ASP A 143 -1.71 -15.77 20.54
N THR A 144 -2.37 -14.61 20.56
CA THR A 144 -3.65 -14.46 21.28
C THR A 144 -4.75 -15.31 20.65
N THR A 145 -4.76 -15.41 19.31
CA THR A 145 -5.64 -16.34 18.60
C THR A 145 -5.31 -17.77 18.96
N LYS A 146 -4.04 -18.19 18.89
CA LYS A 146 -3.61 -19.53 19.31
C LYS A 146 -4.08 -19.87 20.72
N ALA A 147 -3.84 -18.97 21.69
CA ALA A 147 -4.25 -19.14 23.07
C ALA A 147 -5.77 -19.43 23.20
N ALA A 148 -6.61 -18.72 22.43
CA ALA A 148 -8.06 -18.92 22.43
C ALA A 148 -8.52 -20.31 21.93
N PHE A 149 -7.66 -21.03 21.21
CA PHE A 149 -7.93 -22.37 20.68
C PHE A 149 -7.16 -23.49 21.39
N ILE A 150 -6.30 -23.17 22.38
CA ILE A 150 -5.58 -24.17 23.20
C ILE A 150 -5.87 -24.07 24.69
N LYS A 151 -6.61 -23.04 25.14
CA LYS A 151 -6.87 -22.78 26.57
C LYS A 151 -7.62 -23.93 27.26
N GLU A 152 -8.69 -24.42 26.64
CA GLU A 152 -9.57 -25.46 27.22
C GLU A 152 -9.20 -26.87 26.72
N SER A 153 -8.87 -27.00 25.43
CA SER A 153 -8.28 -28.18 24.81
C SER A 153 -7.44 -27.74 23.60
N ASP A 154 -6.49 -28.55 23.14
CA ASP A 154 -5.76 -28.28 21.90
C ASP A 154 -6.62 -28.64 20.68
N VAL A 155 -7.44 -27.69 20.25
CA VAL A 155 -8.39 -27.87 19.14
C VAL A 155 -7.68 -28.25 17.83
N PHE A 156 -6.42 -27.87 17.65
CA PHE A 156 -5.66 -28.21 16.45
C PHE A 156 -5.30 -29.69 16.47
N ALA A 157 -4.71 -30.17 17.57
CA ALA A 157 -4.38 -31.57 17.77
C ALA A 157 -5.63 -32.48 17.73
N ASP A 158 -6.72 -32.06 18.38
CA ASP A 158 -8.00 -32.78 18.41
C ASP A 158 -8.58 -32.99 16.99
N LYS A 159 -8.29 -32.06 16.06
CA LYS A 159 -8.73 -32.12 14.66
C LYS A 159 -7.67 -32.69 13.71
N GLY A 160 -6.52 -33.13 14.23
CA GLY A 160 -5.44 -33.68 13.40
C GLY A 160 -4.82 -32.66 12.44
N THR A 161 -4.78 -31.37 12.82
CA THR A 161 -4.08 -30.31 12.09
C THR A 161 -3.05 -29.66 13.02
N GLN A 162 -2.07 -28.95 12.47
CA GLN A 162 -1.10 -28.19 13.28
C GLN A 162 -1.14 -26.71 12.95
N LEU A 163 -1.16 -25.84 13.97
CA LEU A 163 -0.95 -24.40 13.81
C LEU A 163 0.55 -24.07 13.83
N ILE A 164 1.02 -23.39 12.79
CA ILE A 164 2.38 -22.86 12.66
C ILE A 164 2.29 -21.34 12.66
N VAL A 165 2.99 -20.71 13.60
CA VAL A 165 3.02 -19.25 13.78
C VAL A 165 4.44 -18.76 13.50
N PRO A 166 4.83 -18.58 12.23
CA PRO A 166 6.18 -18.13 11.91
C PRO A 166 6.35 -16.65 12.23
N PHE A 167 7.33 -16.32 13.08
CA PHE A 167 7.76 -14.96 13.32
C PHE A 167 8.79 -14.53 12.28
N VAL A 168 8.47 -13.50 11.48
CA VAL A 168 9.29 -13.09 10.34
C VAL A 168 9.58 -11.59 10.33
N GLN A 169 10.84 -11.27 10.07
CA GLN A 169 11.32 -9.90 9.82
C GLN A 169 11.57 -9.72 8.32
N MET A 170 10.55 -9.28 7.59
CA MET A 170 10.61 -9.22 6.13
C MET A 170 11.54 -8.11 5.62
N ALA A 171 11.71 -7.03 6.40
CA ALA A 171 12.68 -5.98 6.10
C ALA A 171 14.13 -6.51 6.04
N GLU A 172 14.41 -7.64 6.72
CA GLU A 172 15.73 -8.25 6.78
C GLU A 172 15.72 -9.59 6.05
N ARG A 173 15.76 -9.57 4.71
CA ARG A 173 15.59 -10.76 3.86
C ARG A 173 16.45 -11.96 4.28
N LYS A 174 17.70 -11.73 4.71
CA LYS A 174 18.60 -12.80 5.21
C LYS A 174 18.09 -13.43 6.50
N LEU A 175 17.57 -12.63 7.42
CA LEU A 175 16.99 -13.11 8.67
C LEU A 175 15.66 -13.82 8.42
N CYS A 176 14.80 -13.24 7.59
CA CYS A 176 13.55 -13.86 7.13
C CYS A 176 13.82 -15.26 6.56
N LYS A 177 14.83 -15.41 5.69
CA LYS A 177 15.25 -16.71 5.13
C LYS A 177 15.55 -17.75 6.22
N ARG A 178 16.32 -17.36 7.24
CA ARG A 178 16.69 -18.23 8.36
C ARG A 178 15.46 -18.60 9.21
N GLN A 179 14.59 -17.64 9.47
CA GLN A 179 13.34 -17.84 10.20
C GLN A 179 12.44 -18.83 9.47
N MET A 180 12.18 -18.61 8.17
CA MET A 180 11.38 -19.51 7.34
C MET A 180 11.93 -20.95 7.34
N PHE A 181 13.26 -21.10 7.22
CA PHE A 181 13.88 -22.43 7.32
C PHE A 181 13.61 -23.10 8.67
N SER A 182 13.76 -22.36 9.77
CA SER A 182 13.56 -22.91 11.11
C SER A 182 12.14 -23.44 11.36
N TYR A 183 11.12 -22.75 10.82
CA TYR A 183 9.72 -23.17 10.98
C TYR A 183 9.32 -24.31 10.04
N PHE A 184 9.88 -24.37 8.83
CA PHE A 184 9.38 -25.28 7.79
C PHE A 184 10.30 -26.45 7.47
N ARG A 185 11.54 -26.49 7.96
CA ARG A 185 12.51 -27.55 7.61
C ARG A 185 12.00 -28.97 7.88
N GLU A 186 11.45 -29.21 9.06
CA GLU A 186 10.97 -30.54 9.46
C GLU A 186 9.63 -30.85 8.79
N VAL A 187 8.73 -29.87 8.84
CA VAL A 187 7.35 -29.98 8.36
C VAL A 187 7.29 -30.26 6.86
N LEU A 188 8.13 -29.56 6.09
CA LEU A 188 8.17 -29.68 4.63
C LEU A 188 9.37 -30.49 4.12
N GLY A 189 10.27 -30.94 4.99
CA GLY A 189 11.46 -31.71 4.61
C GLY A 189 12.41 -30.90 3.72
N LEU A 190 12.71 -29.66 4.11
CA LEU A 190 13.48 -28.71 3.31
C LEU A 190 14.99 -28.85 3.57
N SER A 191 15.79 -28.70 2.52
CA SER A 191 17.18 -28.30 2.67
C SER A 191 17.31 -26.79 2.78
N GLU A 192 18.42 -26.31 3.34
CA GLU A 192 18.68 -24.87 3.44
C GLU A 192 18.74 -24.21 2.05
N GLU A 193 19.34 -24.88 1.07
CA GLU A 193 19.41 -24.42 -0.33
C GLU A 193 18.03 -24.32 -0.98
N GLU A 194 17.15 -25.31 -0.74
CA GLU A 194 15.79 -25.28 -1.26
C GLU A 194 14.96 -24.15 -0.65
N ASN A 195 15.02 -23.98 0.67
CA ASN A 195 14.39 -22.86 1.35
C ASN A 195 14.93 -21.51 0.85
N ALA A 196 16.25 -21.38 0.69
CA ALA A 196 16.87 -20.16 0.19
C ALA A 196 16.34 -19.77 -1.19
N ARG A 197 16.23 -20.74 -2.11
CA ARG A 197 15.65 -20.50 -3.44
C ARG A 197 14.18 -20.12 -3.37
N ALA A 198 13.38 -20.78 -2.53
CA ALA A 198 11.96 -20.48 -2.38
C ALA A 198 11.71 -19.08 -1.79
N VAL A 199 12.50 -18.67 -0.79
CA VAL A 199 12.42 -17.31 -0.20
C VAL A 199 12.80 -16.24 -1.21
N GLU A 200 13.83 -16.49 -2.04
CA GLU A 200 14.22 -15.55 -3.11
C GLU A 200 13.11 -15.39 -4.16
N VAL A 201 12.50 -16.51 -4.58
CA VAL A 201 11.33 -16.48 -5.48
C VAL A 201 10.17 -15.71 -4.84
N ALA A 202 9.91 -15.94 -3.56
CA ALA A 202 8.84 -15.27 -2.83
C ALA A 202 9.02 -13.75 -2.74
N PHE A 203 10.23 -13.28 -2.43
CA PHE A 203 10.52 -11.84 -2.43
C PHE A 203 10.40 -11.23 -3.82
N ARG A 204 10.87 -11.91 -4.86
CA ARG A 204 10.69 -11.43 -6.24
C ARG A 204 9.23 -11.26 -6.63
N HIS A 205 8.36 -12.20 -6.23
CA HIS A 205 6.93 -12.09 -6.46
C HIS A 205 6.28 -10.96 -5.65
N GLN A 206 6.72 -10.74 -4.40
CA GLN A 206 6.27 -9.63 -3.57
C GLN A 206 6.66 -8.27 -4.19
N ASP A 207 7.92 -8.15 -4.64
CA ASP A 207 8.45 -6.96 -5.31
C ASP A 207 7.65 -6.67 -6.60
N GLN A 208 7.48 -7.69 -7.45
CA GLN A 208 6.73 -7.57 -8.69
C GLN A 208 5.27 -7.21 -8.46
N PHE A 209 4.63 -7.80 -7.44
CA PHE A 209 3.25 -7.46 -7.07
C PHE A 209 3.08 -5.95 -6.80
N TYR A 210 4.01 -5.35 -6.05
CA TYR A 210 3.95 -3.90 -5.79
C TYR A 210 4.29 -3.08 -7.04
N VAL A 211 5.23 -3.52 -7.88
CA VAL A 211 5.50 -2.84 -9.16
C VAL A 211 4.24 -2.82 -10.03
N ASP A 212 3.59 -3.96 -10.23
CA ASP A 212 2.38 -4.08 -11.06
C ASP A 212 1.20 -3.28 -10.47
N LEU A 213 1.11 -3.22 -9.14
CA LEU A 213 0.07 -2.46 -8.44
C LEU A 213 0.27 -0.96 -8.62
N ARG A 214 1.51 -0.47 -8.50
CA ARG A 214 1.85 0.96 -8.71
C ARG A 214 1.71 1.38 -10.16
N GLN A 215 2.07 0.52 -11.12
CA GLN A 215 1.84 0.79 -12.55
C GLN A 215 0.35 0.97 -12.85
N ARG A 216 -0.50 0.10 -12.29
CA ARG A 216 -1.96 0.24 -12.41
C ARG A 216 -2.48 1.51 -11.74
N GLY A 217 -1.99 1.83 -10.55
CA GLY A 217 -2.34 3.06 -9.86
C GLY A 217 -1.94 4.31 -10.65
N ARG A 218 -0.71 4.33 -11.22
CA ARG A 218 -0.24 5.42 -12.09
C ARG A 218 -1.15 5.60 -13.31
N ALA A 219 -1.48 4.52 -14.01
CA ALA A 219 -2.38 4.57 -15.17
C ALA A 219 -3.76 5.13 -14.82
N VAL A 220 -4.31 4.79 -13.64
CA VAL A 220 -5.58 5.35 -13.15
C VAL A 220 -5.44 6.85 -12.88
N ILE A 221 -4.35 7.29 -12.24
CA ILE A 221 -4.13 8.72 -11.96
C ILE A 221 -3.97 9.51 -13.26
N ASP A 222 -3.20 9.01 -14.22
CA ASP A 222 -3.01 9.67 -15.52
C ASP A 222 -4.35 9.80 -16.27
N GLN A 223 -5.21 8.76 -16.20
CA GLN A 223 -6.56 8.82 -16.75
C GLN A 223 -7.43 9.88 -16.05
N LEU A 224 -7.36 9.99 -14.71
CA LEU A 224 -8.09 11.02 -13.96
C LEU A 224 -7.67 12.43 -14.36
N VAL A 225 -6.37 12.66 -14.57
CA VAL A 225 -5.84 13.93 -15.06
C VAL A 225 -6.38 14.24 -16.46
N ALA A 226 -6.26 13.29 -17.39
CA ALA A 226 -6.71 13.45 -18.77
C ALA A 226 -8.22 13.73 -18.89
N GLU A 227 -9.03 13.04 -18.07
CA GLU A 227 -10.49 13.18 -18.06
C GLU A 227 -10.98 14.34 -17.17
N LYS A 228 -10.06 15.06 -16.49
CA LYS A 228 -10.40 16.11 -15.51
C LYS A 228 -11.37 15.61 -14.43
N ARG A 229 -11.11 14.39 -13.94
CA ARG A 229 -11.87 13.70 -12.89
C ARG A 229 -11.03 13.55 -11.64
N ILE A 230 -11.69 13.16 -10.55
CA ILE A 230 -11.01 12.91 -9.26
C ILE A 230 -11.08 11.44 -8.87
N GLY A 231 -10.07 10.99 -8.12
CA GLY A 231 -9.98 9.68 -7.50
C GLY A 231 -9.80 9.81 -6.00
N ILE A 232 -10.11 8.74 -5.27
CA ILE A 232 -10.01 8.69 -3.82
C ILE A 232 -8.79 7.87 -3.43
N VAL A 233 -7.90 8.46 -2.65
CA VAL A 233 -6.84 7.74 -1.98
C VAL A 233 -7.38 7.23 -0.65
N LEU A 234 -7.44 5.91 -0.53
CA LEU A 234 -7.89 5.24 0.69
C LEU A 234 -6.73 5.18 1.69
N LEU A 235 -6.71 6.13 2.62
CA LEU A 235 -5.76 6.18 3.73
C LEU A 235 -6.19 5.13 4.77
N ALA A 236 -5.80 3.89 4.53
CA ALA A 236 -6.21 2.74 5.33
C ALA A 236 -5.09 1.71 5.49
N ARG A 237 -5.17 0.92 6.56
CA ARG A 237 -4.26 -0.21 6.79
C ARG A 237 -4.56 -1.39 5.86
N PRO A 238 -3.57 -2.28 5.57
CA PRO A 238 -3.73 -3.38 4.62
C PRO A 238 -4.99 -4.24 4.82
N TYR A 239 -5.38 -4.49 6.06
CA TYR A 239 -6.54 -5.32 6.38
C TYR A 239 -7.89 -4.70 6.01
N HIS A 240 -7.96 -3.41 5.70
CA HIS A 240 -9.17 -2.78 5.16
C HIS A 240 -9.42 -3.14 3.67
N ASN A 241 -8.56 -3.96 3.07
CA ASN A 241 -8.88 -4.64 1.81
C ASN A 241 -9.90 -5.78 2.00
N ASP A 242 -10.24 -6.14 3.24
CA ASP A 242 -11.39 -6.99 3.55
C ASP A 242 -12.69 -6.17 3.48
N PRO A 243 -13.69 -6.56 2.67
CA PRO A 243 -14.98 -5.86 2.58
C PRO A 243 -15.74 -5.80 3.91
N GLY A 244 -15.56 -6.80 4.78
CA GLY A 244 -16.13 -6.76 6.12
C GLY A 244 -15.39 -5.84 7.09
N MET A 245 -14.12 -5.51 6.82
CA MET A 245 -13.34 -4.55 7.64
C MET A 245 -13.48 -3.11 7.19
N ASN A 246 -13.85 -2.86 5.93
CA ASN A 246 -14.09 -1.52 5.41
C ASN A 246 -15.58 -1.17 5.25
N HIS A 247 -16.47 -2.09 5.64
CA HIS A 247 -17.93 -1.96 5.55
C HIS A 247 -18.45 -1.65 4.14
N GLU A 248 -17.72 -2.08 3.11
CA GLU A 248 -18.03 -1.81 1.70
C GLU A 248 -18.10 -0.31 1.36
N ILE A 249 -17.55 0.56 2.22
CA ILE A 249 -17.48 2.01 1.99
C ILE A 249 -16.78 2.33 0.66
N PRO A 250 -15.62 1.72 0.35
CA PRO A 250 -14.96 1.90 -0.95
C PRO A 250 -15.85 1.50 -2.12
N ASP A 251 -16.57 0.37 -2.01
CA ASP A 251 -17.45 -0.15 -3.06
C ASP A 251 -18.62 0.80 -3.35
N GLU A 252 -19.24 1.38 -2.31
CA GLU A 252 -20.32 2.36 -2.49
C GLU A 252 -19.81 3.65 -3.15
N LEU A 253 -18.62 4.12 -2.81
CA LEU A 253 -18.01 5.28 -3.47
C LEU A 253 -17.60 4.96 -4.92
N GLN A 254 -17.17 3.74 -5.20
CA GLN A 254 -16.85 3.28 -6.55
C GLN A 254 -18.12 3.24 -7.43
N LYS A 255 -19.27 2.84 -6.89
CA LYS A 255 -20.59 2.91 -7.59
C LYS A 255 -20.97 4.34 -7.98
N LEU A 256 -20.49 5.35 -7.27
CA LEU A 256 -20.67 6.76 -7.63
C LEU A 256 -19.70 7.24 -8.73
N GLY A 257 -18.79 6.37 -9.19
CA GLY A 257 -17.87 6.65 -10.29
C GLY A 257 -16.50 7.17 -9.86
N TYR A 258 -16.11 7.02 -8.60
CA TYR A 258 -14.80 7.43 -8.10
C TYR A 258 -13.86 6.22 -7.96
N PRO A 259 -12.76 6.14 -8.71
CA PRO A 259 -11.74 5.11 -8.50
C PRO A 259 -11.15 5.20 -7.09
N ILE A 260 -10.91 4.04 -6.47
CA ILE A 260 -10.29 3.94 -5.14
C ILE A 260 -8.85 3.43 -5.29
N LEU A 261 -7.89 4.20 -4.77
CA LEU A 261 -6.46 3.89 -4.78
C LEU A 261 -6.01 3.53 -3.35
N PRO A 262 -5.62 2.27 -3.08
CA PRO A 262 -4.95 1.95 -1.82
C PRO A 262 -3.55 2.56 -1.81
N ILE A 263 -2.99 2.81 -0.61
CA ILE A 263 -1.67 3.44 -0.44
C ILE A 263 -0.57 2.78 -1.30
N HIS A 264 -0.54 1.44 -1.35
CA HIS A 264 0.49 0.70 -2.09
C HIS A 264 0.36 0.80 -3.62
N ALA A 265 -0.75 1.34 -4.14
CA ALA A 265 -0.92 1.63 -5.56
C ALA A 265 -0.41 3.03 -5.94
N LEU A 266 -0.09 3.89 -4.97
CA LEU A 266 0.43 5.22 -5.28
C LEU A 266 1.80 5.12 -5.96
N PRO A 267 2.05 5.92 -7.02
CA PRO A 267 3.34 5.93 -7.69
C PRO A 267 4.45 6.39 -6.76
N ILE A 268 5.64 5.80 -6.95
CA ILE A 268 6.86 6.18 -6.23
C ILE A 268 8.00 6.51 -7.21
N ASP A 269 7.70 6.59 -8.52
CA ASP A 269 8.69 6.99 -9.51
C ASP A 269 8.97 8.49 -9.40
N ASP A 270 10.24 8.85 -9.57
CA ASP A 270 10.73 10.22 -9.37
C ASP A 270 10.02 11.23 -10.28
N GLU A 271 9.67 10.83 -11.51
CA GLU A 271 8.94 11.66 -12.48
C GLU A 271 7.58 12.12 -11.93
N PHE A 272 6.86 11.24 -11.22
CA PHE A 272 5.59 11.58 -10.59
C PHE A 272 5.77 12.31 -9.26
N VAL A 273 6.61 11.80 -8.36
CA VAL A 273 6.64 12.29 -6.97
C VAL A 273 7.46 13.56 -6.83
N ARG A 274 8.58 13.72 -7.53
CA ARG A 274 9.49 14.85 -7.30
C ARG A 274 8.80 16.20 -7.54
N PRO A 275 8.07 16.44 -8.65
CA PRO A 275 7.41 17.72 -8.87
C PRO A 275 6.41 18.10 -7.77
N LEU A 276 5.74 17.12 -7.17
CA LEU A 276 4.75 17.35 -6.11
C LEU A 276 5.39 17.86 -4.81
N PHE A 277 6.63 17.46 -4.53
CA PHE A 277 7.33 17.76 -3.27
C PHE A 277 8.46 18.79 -3.43
N GLN A 278 8.77 19.24 -4.64
CA GLN A 278 9.93 20.09 -4.92
C GLN A 278 9.92 21.40 -4.11
N ALA A 279 8.77 22.03 -3.95
CA ALA A 279 8.65 23.28 -3.19
C ALA A 279 9.09 23.12 -1.71
N ASP A 280 8.76 21.98 -1.08
CA ASP A 280 9.14 21.72 0.31
C ASP A 280 10.62 21.33 0.44
N ILE A 281 11.18 20.67 -0.59
CA ILE A 281 12.61 20.37 -0.68
C ILE A 281 13.40 21.66 -0.82
N ASP A 282 12.99 22.56 -1.72
CA ASP A 282 13.64 23.86 -1.94
C ASP A 282 13.55 24.76 -0.70
N ALA A 283 12.45 24.67 0.06
CA ALA A 283 12.26 25.34 1.33
C ALA A 283 13.06 24.70 2.49
N GLY A 284 13.64 23.51 2.29
CA GLY A 284 14.41 22.78 3.29
C GLY A 284 13.57 22.15 4.40
N TYR A 285 12.25 21.97 4.20
CA TYR A 285 11.37 21.30 5.17
C TYR A 285 11.59 19.78 5.18
N ILE A 286 11.92 19.21 4.02
CA ILE A 286 12.19 17.78 3.83
C ILE A 286 13.42 17.57 2.96
N GLN A 287 14.06 16.41 3.10
CA GLN A 287 15.26 16.08 2.32
C GLN A 287 14.94 15.47 0.95
N ASP A 288 13.85 14.71 0.85
CA ASP A 288 13.40 14.06 -0.37
C ASP A 288 11.88 13.78 -0.33
N PRO A 289 11.23 13.42 -1.45
CA PRO A 289 9.78 13.22 -1.52
C PRO A 289 9.21 12.13 -0.61
N PHE A 290 10.05 11.25 -0.08
CA PHE A 290 9.66 10.15 0.79
C PHE A 290 9.88 10.45 2.28
N ASP A 291 10.38 11.63 2.62
CA ASP A 291 10.61 12.08 3.99
C ASP A 291 9.29 12.56 4.62
N ILE A 292 9.02 12.07 5.83
CA ILE A 292 7.86 12.41 6.66
C ILE A 292 8.23 13.02 8.01
N SER A 293 9.52 13.27 8.25
CA SER A 293 10.04 13.70 9.55
C SER A 293 9.59 15.11 9.96
N ASP A 294 9.21 15.92 8.98
CA ASP A 294 8.61 17.25 9.13
C ASP A 294 7.27 17.21 9.88
N VAL A 295 6.45 16.19 9.62
CA VAL A 295 5.09 16.05 10.19
C VAL A 295 4.96 14.89 11.19
N TRP A 296 5.85 13.90 11.15
CA TRP A 296 5.75 12.70 11.98
C TRP A 296 7.11 12.18 12.49
N LYS A 297 7.51 12.67 13.66
CA LYS A 297 8.79 12.31 14.31
C LYS A 297 8.82 10.90 14.93
N ASN A 298 7.65 10.37 15.30
CA ASN A 298 7.52 9.06 15.94
C ASN A 298 7.31 7.92 14.92
N SER A 299 8.11 7.92 13.87
CA SER A 299 7.96 7.09 12.66
C SER A 299 8.47 5.64 12.84
N TYR A 300 7.99 4.94 13.86
CA TYR A 300 8.38 3.55 14.18
C TYR A 300 7.57 2.49 13.42
N SER A 301 6.34 2.81 13.02
CA SER A 301 5.40 1.84 12.47
C SER A 301 5.20 2.05 10.98
N GLU A 302 5.49 1.01 10.19
CA GLU A 302 5.49 1.11 8.73
C GLU A 302 4.12 1.47 8.17
N ASN A 303 3.05 0.82 8.63
CA ASN A 303 1.71 1.12 8.11
C ASN A 303 1.26 2.55 8.48
N THR A 304 1.74 3.09 9.60
CA THR A 304 1.50 4.48 9.97
C THR A 304 2.33 5.42 9.08
N ASN A 305 3.62 5.14 8.90
CA ASN A 305 4.51 5.93 8.04
C ASN A 305 3.94 6.04 6.62
N GLN A 306 3.50 4.92 6.05
CA GLN A 306 2.85 4.85 4.73
C GLN A 306 1.57 5.68 4.66
N LYS A 307 0.74 5.65 5.70
CA LYS A 307 -0.50 6.43 5.77
C LYS A 307 -0.22 7.94 5.81
N VAL A 308 0.78 8.37 6.58
CA VAL A 308 1.23 9.77 6.66
C VAL A 308 1.82 10.23 5.32
N TRP A 309 2.71 9.44 4.71
CA TRP A 309 3.27 9.75 3.40
C TRP A 309 2.20 9.85 2.31
N ALA A 310 1.25 8.91 2.30
CA ALA A 310 0.13 8.93 1.36
C ALA A 310 -0.76 10.17 1.54
N ALA A 311 -0.98 10.63 2.78
CA ALA A 311 -1.69 11.88 3.04
C ALA A 311 -0.93 13.08 2.44
N LYS A 312 0.39 13.15 2.62
CA LYS A 312 1.23 14.21 2.01
C LYS A 312 1.13 14.22 0.50
N LEU A 313 1.22 13.05 -0.15
CA LEU A 313 1.11 12.94 -1.61
C LEU A 313 -0.29 13.35 -2.08
N THR A 314 -1.34 12.85 -1.42
CA THR A 314 -2.74 13.15 -1.75
C THR A 314 -3.02 14.65 -1.68
N ALA A 315 -2.54 15.32 -0.62
CA ALA A 315 -2.69 16.75 -0.42
C ALA A 315 -1.99 17.61 -1.49
N ARG A 316 -1.04 17.04 -2.24
CA ARG A 316 -0.26 17.76 -3.28
C ARG A 316 -0.77 17.52 -4.69
N HIS A 317 -1.69 16.57 -4.91
CA HIS A 317 -2.15 16.22 -6.24
C HIS A 317 -3.61 16.66 -6.49
N PRO A 318 -3.90 17.50 -7.49
CA PRO A 318 -5.21 18.16 -7.66
C PRO A 318 -6.36 17.21 -7.98
N ASN A 319 -6.07 16.03 -8.54
CA ASN A 319 -7.08 15.02 -8.87
C ASN A 319 -7.29 13.97 -7.76
N LEU A 320 -6.62 14.08 -6.62
CA LEU A 320 -6.71 13.08 -5.55
C LEU A 320 -7.41 13.66 -4.32
N VAL A 321 -8.28 12.85 -3.71
CA VAL A 321 -9.03 13.20 -2.50
C VAL A 321 -8.78 12.15 -1.42
N ALA A 322 -8.61 12.58 -0.18
CA ALA A 322 -8.32 11.66 0.92
C ALA A 322 -9.59 11.10 1.56
N LEU A 323 -9.62 9.77 1.72
CA LEU A 323 -10.58 9.08 2.58
C LEU A 323 -9.83 8.24 3.61
N GLU A 324 -9.89 8.64 4.87
CA GLU A 324 -9.30 7.88 5.97
C GLU A 324 -10.23 6.79 6.49
N LEU A 325 -9.73 5.55 6.60
CA LEU A 325 -10.37 4.51 7.41
C LEU A 325 -9.51 4.22 8.64
N SER A 326 -10.18 4.04 9.77
CA SER A 326 -9.58 3.55 11.00
C SER A 326 -10.54 2.64 11.73
N SER A 327 -10.03 1.53 12.25
CA SER A 327 -10.83 0.58 13.02
C SER A 327 -10.89 0.96 14.48
N PHE A 328 -11.97 0.55 15.15
CA PHE A 328 -12.16 0.75 16.58
C PHE A 328 -10.95 0.25 17.38
N LYS A 329 -10.52 1.07 18.35
CA LYS A 329 -9.33 0.84 19.21
C LYS A 329 -8.00 0.72 18.46
N CYS A 330 -7.88 1.29 17.26
CA CYS A 330 -6.59 1.34 16.58
C CYS A 330 -5.63 2.35 17.25
N GLY A 331 -4.78 1.87 18.16
CA GLY A 331 -3.82 2.70 18.88
C GLY A 331 -2.72 3.35 18.03
N HIS A 332 -2.50 2.87 16.80
CA HIS A 332 -1.53 3.48 15.87
C HIS A 332 -2.15 4.52 14.93
N ASP A 333 -3.47 4.49 14.76
CA ASP A 333 -4.19 5.52 14.00
C ASP A 333 -4.56 6.70 14.90
N ALA A 334 -4.93 6.45 16.16
CA ALA A 334 -5.33 7.52 17.09
C ALA A 334 -4.32 8.69 17.21
N PRO A 335 -2.99 8.46 17.31
CA PRO A 335 -2.01 9.55 17.37
C PRO A 335 -1.83 10.34 16.07
N ILE A 336 -2.23 9.80 14.92
CA ILE A 336 -2.00 10.41 13.60
C ILE A 336 -3.28 11.00 12.99
N TYR A 337 -4.43 10.91 13.66
CA TYR A 337 -5.68 11.49 13.16
C TYR A 337 -5.54 12.98 12.84
N THR A 338 -5.07 13.76 13.83
CA THR A 338 -4.86 15.20 13.65
C THR A 338 -3.77 15.49 12.62
N VAL A 339 -2.70 14.69 12.58
CA VAL A 339 -1.61 14.87 11.61
C VAL A 339 -2.14 14.69 10.18
N ILE A 340 -2.89 13.62 9.90
CA ILE A 340 -3.45 13.36 8.57
C ILE A 340 -4.48 14.44 8.20
N GLU A 341 -5.37 14.78 9.12
CA GLU A 341 -6.41 15.80 8.92
C GLU A 341 -5.78 17.16 8.59
N GLU A 342 -4.81 17.62 9.36
CA GLU A 342 -4.09 18.88 9.12
C GLU A 342 -3.30 18.87 7.81
N ILE A 343 -2.64 17.75 7.45
CA ILE A 343 -1.93 17.64 6.16
C ILE A 343 -2.89 17.87 4.99
N VAL A 344 -4.07 17.24 5.04
CA VAL A 344 -5.02 17.29 3.92
C VAL A 344 -5.78 18.62 3.91
N GLU A 345 -6.33 19.06 5.04
CA GLU A 345 -7.16 20.27 5.09
C GLU A 345 -6.37 21.55 4.81
N ASN A 346 -5.10 21.64 5.25
CA ASN A 346 -4.25 22.80 4.97
C ASN A 346 -3.92 22.96 3.47
N SER A 347 -4.06 21.88 2.68
CA SER A 347 -3.91 21.95 1.22
C SER A 347 -5.16 22.43 0.49
N GLY A 348 -6.30 22.54 1.18
CA GLY A 348 -7.62 22.76 0.57
C GLY A 348 -8.22 21.52 -0.11
N THR A 349 -7.55 20.37 -0.04
CA THR A 349 -8.07 19.08 -0.51
C THR A 349 -9.18 18.61 0.44
N PRO A 350 -10.32 18.09 -0.06
CA PRO A 350 -11.36 17.54 0.80
C PRO A 350 -10.84 16.35 1.62
N TYR A 351 -11.20 16.34 2.90
CA TYR A 351 -10.88 15.27 3.82
C TYR A 351 -12.15 14.59 4.32
N PHE A 352 -12.21 13.28 4.18
CA PHE A 352 -13.28 12.45 4.74
C PHE A 352 -12.67 11.35 5.58
N SER A 353 -13.36 10.94 6.66
CA SER A 353 -12.85 9.89 7.54
C SER A 353 -13.96 9.01 8.08
N PHE A 354 -13.77 7.70 8.10
CA PHE A 354 -14.57 6.77 8.92
C PHE A 354 -13.63 6.20 9.98
N LYS A 355 -13.63 6.89 11.12
CA LYS A 355 -12.92 6.47 12.32
C LYS A 355 -13.83 5.52 13.11
N ASP A 356 -13.21 4.58 13.82
CA ASP A 356 -13.88 3.61 14.69
C ASP A 356 -14.80 2.61 13.97
N VAL A 357 -14.37 2.11 12.81
CA VAL A 357 -15.04 0.99 12.12
C VAL A 357 -14.94 -0.29 12.98
N ASP A 358 -16.08 -0.91 13.29
CA ASP A 358 -16.21 -2.04 14.21
C ASP A 358 -17.21 -3.11 13.71
N GLU A 359 -17.44 -4.16 14.47
CA GLU A 359 -18.35 -5.27 14.12
C GLU A 359 -19.83 -4.89 13.91
N ASN A 360 -20.28 -3.71 14.34
CA ASN A 360 -21.71 -3.36 14.39
C ASN A 360 -22.27 -2.87 13.05
N LYS A 361 -21.39 -2.57 12.07
CA LYS A 361 -21.72 -2.15 10.69
C LYS A 361 -23.04 -1.35 10.56
N PRO A 362 -23.08 -0.08 11.03
CA PRO A 362 -24.29 0.74 10.99
C PRO A 362 -24.62 1.21 9.57
N THR A 363 -25.17 0.30 8.76
CA THR A 363 -25.35 0.46 7.30
C THR A 363 -26.15 1.70 6.92
N GLY A 364 -27.20 2.04 7.68
CA GLY A 364 -28.00 3.25 7.42
C GLY A 364 -27.21 4.56 7.56
N SER A 365 -26.39 4.67 8.62
CA SER A 365 -25.53 5.83 8.85
C SER A 365 -24.42 5.91 7.79
N ILE A 366 -23.79 4.78 7.47
CA ILE A 366 -22.75 4.70 6.44
C ILE A 366 -23.29 5.17 5.09
N LYS A 367 -24.49 4.72 4.70
CA LYS A 367 -25.13 5.12 3.44
C LYS A 367 -25.33 6.64 3.33
N ILE A 368 -25.89 7.27 4.36
CA ILE A 368 -26.11 8.73 4.36
C ILE A 368 -24.78 9.49 4.26
N ARG A 369 -23.74 8.99 4.93
CA ARG A 369 -22.40 9.59 4.87
C ARG A 369 -21.78 9.45 3.49
N VAL A 370 -21.90 8.29 2.84
CA VAL A 370 -21.41 8.08 1.47
C VAL A 370 -22.15 8.98 0.47
N GLU A 371 -23.47 9.13 0.59
CA GLU A 371 -24.26 10.06 -0.24
C GLU A 371 -23.78 11.52 -0.05
N THR A 372 -23.51 11.91 1.19
CA THR A 372 -22.98 13.24 1.52
C THR A 372 -21.58 13.45 0.92
N ILE A 373 -20.69 12.48 1.08
CA ILE A 373 -19.34 12.50 0.47
C ILE A 373 -19.45 12.63 -1.05
N GLY A 374 -20.33 11.85 -1.68
CA GLY A 374 -20.59 11.92 -3.12
C GLY A 374 -21.01 13.30 -3.61
N TYR A 375 -21.83 14.02 -2.84
CA TYR A 375 -22.21 15.41 -3.13
C TYR A 375 -20.99 16.35 -3.10
N PHE A 376 -20.15 16.27 -2.07
CA PHE A 376 -18.96 17.11 -1.96
C PHE A 376 -17.92 16.79 -3.03
N LEU A 377 -17.69 15.51 -3.33
CA LEU A 377 -16.80 15.06 -4.39
C LEU A 377 -17.24 15.60 -5.76
N LYS A 378 -18.55 15.55 -6.06
CA LYS A 378 -19.09 16.08 -7.31
C LYS A 378 -18.82 17.58 -7.44
N ARG A 379 -19.03 18.33 -6.37
CA ARG A 379 -18.77 19.78 -6.34
C ARG A 379 -17.29 20.08 -6.51
N TYR A 380 -16.42 19.36 -5.79
CA TYR A 380 -14.98 19.52 -5.90
C TYR A 380 -14.48 19.25 -7.32
N GLN A 381 -14.96 18.19 -7.97
CA GLN A 381 -14.62 17.91 -9.37
C GLN A 381 -15.07 19.03 -10.32
N GLN A 382 -16.27 19.60 -10.12
CA GLN A 382 -16.75 20.73 -10.92
C GLN A 382 -15.89 21.98 -10.72
N ASP A 383 -15.45 22.26 -9.50
CA ASP A 383 -14.60 23.40 -9.20
C ASP A 383 -13.19 23.22 -9.76
N LEU A 384 -12.64 21.99 -9.71
CA LEU A 384 -11.40 21.62 -10.39
C LEU A 384 -11.50 21.90 -11.91
N GLN A 385 -12.55 21.42 -12.57
CA GLN A 385 -12.76 21.62 -14.00
C GLN A 385 -12.84 23.11 -14.36
N ARG A 386 -13.60 23.90 -13.60
CA ARG A 386 -13.71 25.36 -13.78
C ARG A 386 -12.38 26.07 -13.60
N ASN A 387 -11.57 25.66 -12.62
CA ASN A 387 -10.26 26.27 -12.37
C ASN A 387 -9.28 25.96 -13.50
N LEU A 388 -9.26 24.71 -14.00
CA LEU A 388 -8.46 24.32 -15.16
C LEU A 388 -8.84 25.11 -16.42
N GLU A 389 -10.13 25.36 -16.65
CA GLU A 389 -10.61 26.18 -17.76
C GLU A 389 -10.17 27.65 -17.64
N LYS A 390 -10.27 28.22 -16.42
CA LYS A 390 -9.78 29.59 -16.16
C LYS A 390 -8.29 29.70 -16.40
N GLU A 391 -7.50 28.74 -15.92
CA GLU A 391 -6.06 28.72 -16.15
C GLU A 391 -5.69 28.60 -17.63
N SER A 392 -6.36 27.73 -18.39
CA SER A 392 -6.15 27.62 -19.84
C SER A 392 -6.40 28.95 -20.53
N ARG A 393 -7.52 29.61 -20.21
CA ARG A 393 -7.87 30.92 -20.76
C ARG A 393 -6.85 32.00 -20.41
N VAL A 394 -6.34 32.00 -19.18
CA VAL A 394 -5.27 32.94 -18.77
C VAL A 394 -3.99 32.66 -19.54
N ARG A 395 -3.58 31.40 -19.68
CA ARG A 395 -2.37 31.01 -20.43
C ARG A 395 -2.47 31.40 -21.91
N GLU A 396 -3.60 31.14 -22.56
CA GLU A 396 -3.87 31.55 -23.95
C GLU A 396 -3.73 33.06 -24.11
N ARG A 397 -4.35 33.84 -23.22
CA ARG A 397 -4.32 35.31 -23.28
C ARG A 397 -2.93 35.89 -23.00
N VAL A 398 -2.15 35.25 -22.12
CA VAL A 398 -0.74 35.60 -21.89
C VAL A 398 0.10 35.29 -23.13
N ALA A 399 -0.10 34.14 -23.78
CA ALA A 399 0.62 33.77 -25.00
C ALA A 399 0.27 34.69 -26.18
N GLU A 400 -1.01 35.04 -26.34
CA GLU A 400 -1.46 36.04 -27.33
C GLU A 400 -0.79 37.39 -27.11
N TYR A 401 -0.76 37.85 -25.85
CA TYR A 401 -0.12 39.11 -25.50
C TYR A 401 1.39 39.07 -25.75
N GLN A 402 2.07 37.98 -25.37
CA GLN A 402 3.49 37.78 -25.67
C GLN A 402 3.77 37.80 -27.18
N ALA A 403 2.95 37.10 -27.99
CA ALA A 403 3.08 37.10 -29.43
C ALA A 403 2.81 38.48 -30.06
N GLU A 404 1.87 39.25 -29.49
CA GLU A 404 1.64 40.64 -29.89
C GLU A 404 2.86 41.53 -29.56
N LEU A 405 3.40 41.43 -28.35
CA LEU A 405 4.59 42.18 -27.93
C LEU A 405 5.78 41.86 -28.83
N MET A 406 6.03 40.58 -29.12
CA MET A 406 7.11 40.16 -30.01
C MET A 406 6.94 40.71 -31.43
N ARG A 407 5.72 40.68 -31.99
CA ARG A 407 5.43 41.28 -33.31
C ARG A 407 5.70 42.79 -33.33
N ARG A 408 5.36 43.51 -32.26
CA ARG A 408 5.64 44.95 -32.14
C ARG A 408 7.14 45.24 -32.09
N ILE A 409 7.91 44.42 -31.37
CA ILE A 409 9.37 44.50 -31.31
C ILE A 409 9.99 44.24 -32.69
N GLU A 410 9.61 43.16 -33.36
CA GLU A 410 10.11 42.83 -34.71
C GLU A 410 9.76 43.90 -35.76
N ALA A 411 8.57 44.49 -35.68
CA ALA A 411 8.17 45.59 -36.55
C ALA A 411 9.01 46.85 -36.30
N ALA A 412 9.31 47.16 -35.03
CA ALA A 412 10.21 48.24 -34.67
C ALA A 412 11.64 47.98 -35.16
N GLN A 413 12.18 46.77 -35.00
CA GLN A 413 13.50 46.40 -35.53
C GLN A 413 13.58 46.59 -37.05
N ARG A 414 12.57 46.12 -37.79
CA ARG A 414 12.50 46.30 -39.25
C ARG A 414 12.43 47.78 -39.68
N ARG A 415 11.82 48.63 -38.87
CA ARG A 415 11.60 50.04 -39.19
C ARG A 415 12.82 50.93 -38.93
N TYR A 416 13.64 50.60 -37.92
CA TYR A 416 14.73 51.46 -37.47
C TYR A 416 16.15 50.96 -37.84
N GLY A 417 16.27 49.79 -38.48
CA GLY A 417 17.55 49.24 -38.96
C GLY A 417 18.47 48.73 -37.83
N ASP A 418 19.58 48.10 -38.21
CA ASP A 418 20.46 47.36 -37.28
C ASP A 418 21.17 48.27 -36.25
N GLU A 419 21.41 49.54 -36.57
CA GLU A 419 22.10 50.49 -35.67
C GLU A 419 21.28 50.82 -34.42
N VAL A 420 19.95 50.93 -34.55
CA VAL A 420 19.03 51.23 -33.44
C VAL A 420 18.59 49.95 -32.72
N ALA A 421 18.64 48.79 -33.38
CA ALA A 421 18.36 47.48 -32.78
C ALA A 421 19.35 47.12 -31.65
N SER A 422 20.54 47.72 -31.62
CA SER A 422 21.55 47.55 -30.59
C SER A 422 21.21 48.22 -29.24
N ARG A 423 20.15 49.04 -29.19
CA ARG A 423 19.71 49.82 -28.03
C ARG A 423 18.32 49.37 -27.53
N PRO A 424 18.24 48.51 -26.51
CA PRO A 424 16.97 47.92 -26.04
C PRO A 424 15.95 48.98 -25.60
N ASP A 425 16.41 50.07 -24.99
CA ASP A 425 15.61 51.23 -24.55
C ASP A 425 14.86 51.90 -25.71
N VAL A 426 15.57 52.16 -26.81
CA VAL A 426 15.01 52.81 -28.01
C VAL A 426 14.10 51.84 -28.76
N LEU A 427 14.45 50.56 -28.79
CA LEU A 427 13.67 49.52 -29.43
C LEU A 427 12.32 49.29 -28.73
N PHE A 428 12.31 49.21 -27.40
CA PHE A 428 11.07 49.08 -26.63
C PHE A 428 10.21 50.33 -26.72
N GLU A 429 10.80 51.53 -26.78
CA GLU A 429 10.07 52.78 -27.01
C GLU A 429 9.42 52.82 -28.40
N ALA A 430 10.17 52.44 -29.45
CA ALA A 430 9.68 52.31 -30.82
C ALA A 430 8.58 51.24 -30.97
N ALA A 431 8.63 50.18 -30.16
CA ALA A 431 7.59 49.15 -30.08
C ALA A 431 6.38 49.58 -29.21
N GLY A 432 6.42 50.76 -28.60
CA GLY A 432 5.35 51.27 -27.72
C GLY A 432 5.25 50.55 -26.37
N LEU A 433 6.36 49.99 -25.88
CA LEU A 433 6.43 49.10 -24.70
C LEU A 433 7.10 49.73 -23.48
N ARG A 434 7.33 51.05 -23.46
CA ARG A 434 7.79 51.70 -22.22
C ARG A 434 6.78 51.47 -21.10
N PRO A 435 7.21 51.07 -19.90
CA PRO A 435 6.36 51.14 -18.73
C PRO A 435 5.81 52.55 -18.63
N ARG A 436 4.49 52.72 -18.51
CA ARG A 436 3.96 53.98 -17.98
C ARG A 436 4.64 54.15 -16.63
N GLY A 437 5.50 55.15 -16.50
CA GLY A 437 6.11 55.47 -15.22
C GLY A 437 5.00 55.52 -14.18
N SER A 438 5.24 54.90 -13.02
CA SER A 438 4.39 55.06 -11.85
C SER A 438 4.23 56.55 -11.60
N GLY A 439 3.17 57.14 -12.13
CA GLY A 439 2.73 58.47 -11.78
C GLY A 439 2.43 58.41 -10.31
N GLY A 440 3.28 59.01 -9.49
CA GLY A 440 2.99 59.24 -8.10
C GLY A 440 1.78 60.16 -8.03
N ASP A 441 0.59 59.58 -7.94
CA ASP A 441 -0.51 60.24 -7.26
C ASP A 441 -0.15 60.24 -5.77
N THR A 442 0.53 61.31 -5.37
CA THR A 442 0.54 61.75 -3.98
C THR A 442 -0.91 61.93 -3.54
N LEU A 443 -1.42 60.94 -2.81
CA LEU A 443 -2.57 61.13 -1.91
C LEU A 443 -2.22 62.27 -0.96
N GLN A 444 -2.77 63.46 -1.21
CA GLN A 444 -2.81 64.51 -0.19
C GLN A 444 -3.79 64.07 0.91
N PRO A 445 -3.42 64.16 2.19
CA PRO A 445 -4.32 63.83 3.28
C PRO A 445 -5.30 64.99 3.50
N SER A 446 -6.59 64.67 3.44
CA SER A 446 -7.68 65.48 4.02
C SER A 446 -8.49 64.62 4.96
#